data_AF-E5A6L2-F1
#
_entry.id   AF-E5A6L2-F1
#
_cell.length_a   1.000
_cell.length_b   1.000
_cell.length_c   1.000
_cell.angle_alpha   90.00
_cell.angle_beta   90.00
_cell.angle_gamma   90.00
#
_symmetry.space_group_name_H-M   'P 1'
#
loop_
_entity.id
_entity.type
_entity.pdbx_description
1 polymer ?
#
loop_
_entity_poly.entity_id
_entity_poly.type
_entity_poly.pdbx_seq_one_letter_code
_entity_poly.pdbx_strand_id
1 'polypeptide(L)'
;MFAVTLVLALSSAVSALLVAKLPDPVKDGRGVTIWNDLAFKGGQFGIPADGHCTDLHLVYADFNDRTRSLNTEQGYRCEFFLDHGCPTNGPRFVVGATNQTIAVDSLRPDFDNAISSIECTVIVGDTPAINDPSHCEYLPGTA
;
A
#
# COMPACT_ATOMS: atom_id res chain seq x y z
N MET A 1 -30.65 -5.55 59.42
CA MET A 1 -29.32 -5.86 58.86
C MET A 1 -29.47 -7.23 58.22
N PHE A 2 -29.39 -7.48 56.91
CA PHE A 2 -28.41 -7.14 55.87
C PHE A 2 -29.15 -7.02 54.51
N ALA A 3 -29.01 -5.92 53.77
CA ALA A 3 -28.02 -5.65 52.70
C ALA A 3 -28.45 -6.18 51.32
N VAL A 4 -28.80 -5.21 50.47
CA VAL A 4 -29.13 -5.24 49.03
C VAL A 4 -27.87 -5.56 48.21
N THR A 5 -27.98 -6.32 47.12
CA THR A 5 -26.95 -6.41 46.05
C THR A 5 -27.62 -6.95 44.77
N LEU A 6 -28.18 -6.07 43.93
CA LEU A 6 -27.60 -5.51 42.70
C LEU A 6 -27.11 -6.59 41.70
N VAL A 7 -28.00 -7.00 40.79
CA VAL A 7 -27.68 -7.86 39.63
C VAL A 7 -27.24 -6.95 38.48
N LEU A 8 -25.99 -7.13 38.05
CA LEU A 8 -25.35 -6.40 36.95
C LEU A 8 -25.99 -6.76 35.60
N ALA A 9 -26.51 -5.75 34.91
CA ALA A 9 -26.93 -5.86 33.52
C ALA A 9 -25.70 -6.00 32.61
N LEU A 10 -25.58 -7.12 31.90
CA LEU A 10 -24.57 -7.31 30.87
C LEU A 10 -24.93 -6.47 29.64
N SER A 11 -24.24 -5.37 29.44
CA SER A 11 -24.27 -4.56 28.22
C SER A 11 -23.51 -5.29 27.10
N SER A 12 -24.25 -5.84 26.14
CA SER A 12 -23.70 -6.36 24.89
C SER A 12 -23.14 -5.23 24.05
N ALA A 13 -21.81 -5.04 24.06
CA ALA A 13 -21.13 -4.15 23.14
C ALA A 13 -21.25 -4.73 21.72
N VAL A 14 -22.06 -4.09 20.89
CA VAL A 14 -22.14 -4.38 19.45
C VAL A 14 -20.89 -3.79 18.81
N SER A 15 -19.89 -4.63 18.56
CA SER A 15 -18.71 -4.25 17.78
C SER A 15 -19.12 -4.04 16.31
N ALA A 16 -19.46 -2.80 15.96
CA ALA A 16 -19.53 -2.39 14.57
C ALA A 16 -18.10 -2.28 14.03
N LEU A 17 -17.61 -3.32 13.36
CA LEU A 17 -16.41 -3.21 12.53
C LEU A 17 -16.70 -2.24 11.40
N LEU A 18 -16.02 -1.09 11.41
CA LEU A 18 -15.92 -0.20 10.27
C LEU A 18 -15.23 -0.95 9.13
N VAL A 19 -16.02 -1.48 8.20
CA VAL A 19 -15.50 -1.93 6.91
C VAL A 19 -15.10 -0.67 6.16
N ALA A 20 -13.82 -0.34 6.19
CA ALA A 20 -13.27 0.69 5.31
C ALA A 20 -13.57 0.26 3.87
N LYS A 21 -14.41 1.04 3.18
CA LYS A 21 -14.72 0.80 1.77
C LYS A 21 -13.44 1.04 0.98
N LEU A 22 -12.90 -0.03 0.39
CA LEU A 22 -11.75 0.07 -0.50
C LEU A 22 -12.12 0.91 -1.73
N PRO A 23 -11.18 1.68 -2.30
CA PRO A 23 -11.38 2.33 -3.58
C PRO A 23 -11.72 1.29 -4.67
N ASP A 24 -12.67 1.63 -5.54
CA ASP A 24 -12.99 0.77 -6.69
C ASP A 24 -11.78 0.71 -7.65
N PRO A 25 -11.49 -0.43 -8.28
CA PRO A 25 -10.38 -0.56 -9.23
C PRO A 25 -10.54 0.41 -10.41
N VAL A 26 -9.50 1.14 -10.75
CA VAL A 26 -9.54 2.09 -11.87
C VAL A 26 -8.79 1.54 -13.07
N LYS A 27 -9.50 1.44 -14.20
CA LYS A 27 -9.00 0.88 -15.47
C LYS A 27 -8.48 1.97 -16.42
N ASP A 28 -7.58 2.82 -15.95
CA ASP A 28 -6.98 3.91 -16.75
C ASP A 28 -5.51 3.65 -17.15
N GLY A 29 -4.97 2.47 -16.83
CA GLY A 29 -3.60 2.09 -17.15
C GLY A 29 -2.58 2.40 -16.05
N ARG A 30 -3.02 2.94 -14.90
CA ARG A 30 -2.14 3.08 -13.74
C ARG A 30 -1.88 1.74 -13.05
N GLY A 31 -0.65 1.57 -12.57
CA GLY A 31 -0.26 0.44 -11.75
C GLY A 31 -0.59 0.66 -10.28
N VAL A 32 -0.37 1.87 -9.76
CA VAL A 32 -0.66 2.22 -8.37
C VAL A 32 -1.20 3.63 -8.26
N THR A 33 -2.09 3.85 -7.31
CA THR A 33 -2.41 5.18 -6.79
C THR A 33 -1.76 5.35 -5.42
N ILE A 34 -1.10 6.47 -5.19
CA ILE A 34 -0.46 6.83 -3.93
C ILE A 34 -1.16 8.03 -3.30
N TRP A 35 -1.19 8.07 -1.97
CA TRP A 35 -1.76 9.15 -1.18
C TRP A 35 -0.76 9.66 -0.16
N ASN A 36 -0.81 10.97 0.10
CA ASN A 36 0.05 11.62 1.09
C ASN A 36 -0.51 11.61 2.52
N ASP A 37 -1.65 10.96 2.74
CA ASP A 37 -2.23 10.72 4.06
C ASP A 37 -2.66 9.25 4.20
N LEU A 38 -2.94 8.85 5.44
CA LEU A 38 -3.39 7.50 5.78
C LEU A 38 -4.80 7.24 5.25
N ALA A 39 -5.11 5.96 5.03
CA ALA A 39 -6.42 5.47 4.63
C ALA A 39 -6.99 6.17 3.39
N PHE A 40 -6.14 6.37 2.37
CA PHE A 40 -6.50 6.87 1.04
C PHE A 40 -7.08 8.30 1.06
N LYS A 41 -6.51 9.15 1.92
CA LYS A 41 -6.92 10.56 2.08
C LYS A 41 -5.86 11.52 1.55
N GLY A 42 -6.24 12.80 1.47
CA GLY A 42 -5.34 13.87 1.07
C GLY A 42 -5.13 13.92 -0.45
N GLY A 43 -3.97 14.44 -0.84
CA GLY A 43 -3.55 14.48 -2.24
C GLY A 43 -3.26 13.08 -2.75
N GLN A 44 -3.69 12.79 -3.98
CA GLN A 44 -3.48 11.50 -4.62
C GLN A 44 -2.85 11.65 -6.00
N PHE A 45 -2.08 10.64 -6.40
CA PHE A 45 -1.49 10.58 -7.74
C PHE A 45 -1.41 9.13 -8.25
N GLY A 46 -1.59 8.93 -9.55
CA GLY A 46 -1.54 7.61 -10.20
C GLY A 46 -0.27 7.41 -11.00
N ILE A 47 0.50 6.36 -10.69
CA ILE A 47 1.73 5.99 -11.38
C ILE A 47 1.40 4.97 -12.49
N PRO A 48 1.79 5.22 -13.75
CA PRO A 48 1.56 4.27 -14.85
C PRO A 48 2.34 2.96 -14.65
N ALA A 49 1.83 1.86 -15.21
CA ALA A 49 2.50 0.56 -15.21
C ALA A 49 3.23 0.27 -16.52
N ASP A 50 4.11 1.17 -16.94
CA ASP A 50 4.88 1.08 -18.19
C ASP A 50 6.28 0.48 -18.00
N GLY A 51 6.64 0.10 -16.77
CA GLY A 51 7.97 -0.41 -16.42
C GLY A 51 9.05 0.66 -16.32
N HIS A 52 8.66 1.94 -16.32
CA HIS A 52 9.61 3.03 -16.09
C HIS A 52 9.68 3.39 -14.62
N CYS A 53 10.90 3.71 -14.18
CA CYS A 53 11.11 4.28 -12.87
C CYS A 53 10.56 5.71 -12.81
N THR A 54 9.64 5.93 -11.88
CA THR A 54 9.10 7.25 -11.55
C THR A 54 9.83 7.79 -10.33
N ASP A 55 10.67 8.79 -10.54
CA ASP A 55 11.30 9.55 -9.46
C ASP A 55 10.33 10.64 -8.96
N LEU A 56 9.92 10.52 -7.69
CA LEU A 56 8.94 11.43 -7.11
C LEU A 56 9.51 12.84 -6.92
N HIS A 57 10.83 12.98 -6.72
CA HIS A 57 11.44 14.30 -6.57
C HIS A 57 11.33 15.14 -7.84
N LEU A 58 11.52 14.51 -9.00
CA LEU A 58 11.56 15.21 -10.29
C LEU A 58 10.18 15.56 -10.81
N VAL A 59 9.23 14.65 -10.67
CA VAL A 59 7.94 14.75 -11.36
C VAL A 59 6.81 15.15 -10.40
N TYR A 60 6.93 14.78 -9.12
CA TYR A 60 5.84 14.88 -8.14
C TYR A 60 6.36 15.29 -6.76
N ALA A 61 7.06 16.43 -6.68
CA ALA A 61 7.75 16.88 -5.46
C ALA A 61 6.87 16.88 -4.19
N ASP A 62 5.55 17.03 -4.33
CA ASP A 62 4.58 16.96 -3.21
C ASP A 62 4.38 15.55 -2.64
N PHE A 63 4.88 14.51 -3.30
CA PHE A 63 4.79 13.09 -2.92
C PHE A 63 6.13 12.47 -2.52
N ASN A 64 7.24 13.13 -2.85
CA ASN A 64 8.58 12.68 -2.44
C ASN A 64 8.66 12.66 -0.91
N ASP A 65 8.97 11.49 -0.34
CA ASP A 65 9.04 11.25 1.11
C ASP A 65 7.73 11.61 1.84
N ARG A 66 6.59 11.49 1.16
CA ARG A 66 5.28 11.85 1.71
C ARG A 66 4.20 10.83 1.48
N THR A 67 4.49 9.75 0.75
CA THR A 67 3.51 8.67 0.54
C THR A 67 3.24 7.95 1.86
N ARG A 68 1.96 7.74 2.17
CA ARG A 68 1.50 7.13 3.45
C ARG A 68 0.51 6.00 3.29
N SER A 69 -0.23 6.00 2.19
CA SER A 69 -1.11 4.89 1.79
C SER A 69 -1.11 4.72 0.28
N LEU A 70 -1.44 3.52 -0.20
CA LEU A 70 -1.38 3.18 -1.62
C LEU A 70 -2.37 2.10 -2.02
N ASN A 71 -2.65 2.03 -3.30
CA ASN A 71 -3.56 1.06 -3.89
C ASN A 71 -3.01 0.59 -5.23
N THR A 72 -2.49 -0.64 -5.28
CA THR A 72 -1.98 -1.25 -6.51
C THR A 72 -3.12 -1.93 -7.24
N GLU A 73 -3.33 -1.55 -8.50
CA GLU A 73 -4.40 -2.07 -9.32
C GLU A 73 -4.18 -3.55 -9.69
N GLN A 74 -5.28 -4.26 -9.90
CA GLN A 74 -5.24 -5.65 -10.37
C GLN A 74 -4.42 -5.80 -11.65
N GLY A 75 -3.56 -6.82 -11.70
CA GLY A 75 -2.75 -7.17 -12.86
C GLY A 75 -1.38 -6.50 -12.89
N TYR A 76 -1.06 -5.70 -11.88
CA TYR A 76 0.20 -4.96 -11.80
C TYR A 76 0.99 -5.29 -10.53
N ARG A 77 2.31 -5.12 -10.64
CA ARG A 77 3.26 -5.17 -9.52
C ARG A 77 4.02 -3.86 -9.49
N CYS A 78 4.10 -3.26 -8.32
CA CYS A 78 4.87 -2.05 -8.08
C CYS A 78 5.94 -2.28 -7.02
N GLU A 79 7.11 -1.72 -7.26
CA GLU A 79 8.25 -1.71 -6.36
C GLU A 79 8.48 -0.27 -5.90
N PHE A 80 8.57 -0.08 -4.59
CA PHE A 80 8.73 1.21 -3.92
C PHE A 80 10.11 1.25 -3.28
N PHE A 81 10.84 2.34 -3.54
CA PHE A 81 12.22 2.49 -3.13
C PHE A 81 12.38 3.72 -2.24
N LEU A 82 13.26 3.60 -1.25
CA LEU A 82 13.61 4.72 -0.37
C LEU A 82 14.59 5.70 -1.04
N ASP A 83 15.34 5.22 -2.03
CA ASP A 83 16.27 6.02 -2.80
C ASP A 83 15.65 6.47 -4.14
N HIS A 84 16.26 7.50 -4.73
CA HIS A 84 15.92 8.02 -6.06
C HIS A 84 16.31 7.03 -7.18
N GLY A 85 15.57 7.08 -8.28
CA GLY A 85 15.93 6.37 -9.52
C GLY A 85 15.83 4.84 -9.49
N CYS A 86 15.01 4.24 -8.61
CA CYS A 86 14.72 2.79 -8.56
C CYS A 86 15.99 1.92 -8.62
N PRO A 87 16.87 2.03 -7.62
CA PRO A 87 18.15 1.33 -7.66
C PRO A 87 17.97 -0.19 -7.65
N THR A 88 18.83 -0.89 -8.38
CA THR A 88 18.84 -2.36 -8.41
C THR A 88 19.07 -2.99 -7.03
N ASN A 89 19.82 -2.31 -6.18
CA ASN A 89 20.18 -2.75 -4.83
C ASN A 89 19.62 -1.77 -3.80
N GLY A 90 19.15 -2.31 -2.67
CA GLY A 90 18.68 -1.51 -1.54
C GLY A 90 17.36 -2.04 -0.98
N PRO A 91 16.86 -1.40 0.09
CA PRO A 91 15.53 -1.69 0.62
C PRO A 91 14.47 -1.34 -0.42
N ARG A 92 13.60 -2.30 -0.73
CA ARG A 92 12.41 -2.07 -1.53
C ARG A 92 11.20 -2.79 -0.96
N PHE A 93 10.05 -2.17 -1.15
CA PHE A 93 8.75 -2.71 -0.80
C PHE A 93 8.05 -3.10 -2.11
N VAL A 94 7.48 -4.31 -2.19
CA VAL A 94 6.85 -4.81 -3.41
C VAL A 94 5.39 -5.13 -3.12
N VAL A 95 4.49 -4.61 -3.96
CA VAL A 95 3.04 -4.82 -3.82
C VAL A 95 2.44 -5.11 -5.18
N GLY A 96 1.56 -6.10 -5.27
CA GLY A 96 0.84 -6.42 -6.49
C GLY A 96 0.16 -7.77 -6.47
N ALA A 97 -0.85 -7.92 -7.33
CA ALA A 97 -1.60 -9.16 -7.50
C ALA A 97 -2.19 -9.26 -8.90
N THR A 98 -2.31 -10.47 -9.43
CA THR A 98 -2.86 -10.74 -10.77
C THR A 98 -4.38 -10.57 -10.85
N ASN A 99 -5.08 -10.84 -9.77
CA ASN A 99 -6.54 -11.04 -9.77
C ASN A 99 -7.31 -10.11 -8.81
N GLN A 100 -6.63 -9.21 -8.11
CA GLN A 100 -7.27 -8.27 -7.19
C GLN A 100 -6.43 -7.01 -7.03
N THR A 101 -7.10 -5.93 -6.65
CA THR A 101 -6.48 -4.68 -6.24
C THR A 101 -5.98 -4.81 -4.80
N ILE A 102 -4.75 -4.35 -4.52
CA ILE A 102 -4.13 -4.42 -3.19
C ILE A 102 -4.07 -3.03 -2.58
N ALA A 103 -4.84 -2.83 -1.52
CA ALA A 103 -4.94 -1.58 -0.79
C ALA A 103 -4.15 -1.66 0.52
N VAL A 104 -3.24 -0.70 0.71
CA VAL A 104 -2.42 -0.54 1.91
C VAL A 104 -2.77 0.81 2.53
N ASP A 105 -3.60 0.78 3.56
CA ASP A 105 -4.14 1.97 4.23
C ASP A 105 -3.11 2.68 5.14
N SER A 106 -2.09 1.96 5.58
CA SER A 106 -0.92 2.48 6.29
C SER A 106 0.32 1.73 5.85
N LEU A 107 1.34 2.47 5.42
CA LEU A 107 2.66 1.90 5.16
C LEU A 107 3.35 1.44 6.44
N ARG A 108 4.32 0.53 6.26
CA ARG A 108 5.22 0.14 7.34
C ARG A 108 6.09 1.34 7.75
N PRO A 109 6.55 1.41 9.01
CA PRO A 109 7.31 2.56 9.52
C PRO A 109 8.61 2.86 8.76
N ASP A 110 9.20 1.88 8.07
CA ASP A 110 10.40 2.04 7.25
C ASP A 110 10.12 2.67 5.87
N PHE A 111 8.85 2.72 5.43
CA PHE A 111 8.44 3.29 4.14
C PHE A 111 7.45 4.47 4.28
N ASP A 112 6.77 4.62 5.42
CA ASP A 112 5.86 5.75 5.69
C ASP A 112 6.64 7.08 5.65
N ASN A 113 6.27 7.97 4.72
CA ASN A 113 6.99 9.22 4.46
C ASN A 113 8.48 9.04 4.08
N ALA A 114 8.82 7.97 3.38
CA ALA A 114 10.22 7.70 2.98
C ALA A 114 10.37 7.19 1.54
N ILE A 115 9.29 7.04 0.79
CA ILE A 115 9.34 6.60 -0.61
C ILE A 115 9.78 7.76 -1.50
N SER A 116 10.84 7.54 -2.27
CA SER A 116 11.41 8.52 -3.21
C SER A 116 11.27 8.11 -4.68
N SER A 117 11.17 6.81 -4.99
CA SER A 117 10.90 6.36 -6.36
C SER A 117 10.05 5.09 -6.42
N ILE A 118 9.35 4.92 -7.54
CA ILE A 118 8.36 3.86 -7.75
C ILE A 118 8.49 3.32 -9.18
N GLU A 119 8.51 2.02 -9.34
CA GLU A 119 8.42 1.36 -10.65
C GLU A 119 7.23 0.40 -10.66
N CYS A 120 6.38 0.47 -11.68
CA CYS A 120 5.24 -0.41 -11.84
C CYS A 120 5.30 -1.17 -13.16
N THR A 121 5.04 -2.47 -13.12
CA THR A 121 5.07 -3.37 -14.27
C THR A 121 3.79 -4.21 -14.32
N VAL A 122 3.44 -4.68 -15.52
CA VAL A 122 2.38 -5.68 -15.71
C VAL A 122 2.87 -7.03 -15.17
N ILE A 123 2.03 -7.73 -14.41
CA ILE A 123 2.32 -9.11 -14.02
C ILE A 123 2.00 -10.01 -15.21
N VAL A 124 3.06 -10.55 -15.83
CA VAL A 124 2.92 -11.49 -16.94
C VAL A 124 2.96 -12.93 -16.38
N GLY A 125 1.78 -13.52 -16.12
CA GLY A 125 1.62 -14.92 -15.66
C GLY A 125 0.90 -15.08 -14.31
N ASP A 126 0.69 -16.33 -13.87
CA ASP A 126 0.02 -16.72 -12.61
C ASP A 126 0.91 -16.49 -11.36
N THR A 127 1.68 -15.40 -11.31
CA THR A 127 2.52 -15.12 -10.14
C THR A 127 1.61 -14.85 -8.95
N PRO A 128 1.64 -15.68 -7.89
CA PRO A 128 0.74 -15.53 -6.76
C PRO A 128 0.95 -14.17 -6.09
N ALA A 129 -0.14 -13.58 -5.63
CA ALA A 129 -0.12 -12.28 -4.96
C ALA A 129 0.79 -12.33 -3.73
N ILE A 130 1.78 -11.45 -3.67
CA ILE A 130 2.64 -11.29 -2.48
C ILE A 130 1.90 -10.36 -1.52
N ASN A 131 0.94 -10.91 -0.78
CA ASN A 131 0.15 -10.18 0.22
C ASN A 131 0.50 -10.61 1.65
N ASP A 132 1.76 -10.98 1.90
CA ASP A 132 2.19 -11.38 3.23
C ASP A 132 3.02 -10.25 3.89
N PRO A 133 2.45 -9.49 4.85
CA PRO A 133 3.21 -8.51 5.63
C PRO A 133 4.31 -9.13 6.51
N SER A 134 4.32 -10.45 6.67
CA SER A 134 5.33 -11.27 7.36
C SER A 134 6.24 -12.10 6.41
N HIS A 135 6.00 -12.08 5.10
CA HIS A 135 6.81 -12.79 4.09
C HIS A 135 7.18 -11.83 2.95
N CYS A 136 7.76 -10.68 3.33
CA CYS A 136 8.61 -9.93 2.42
C CYS A 136 9.92 -10.71 2.26
N GLU A 137 9.95 -11.73 1.39
CA GLU A 137 11.21 -12.31 0.99
C GLU A 137 12.06 -11.21 0.35
N TYR A 138 13.19 -10.93 1.00
CA TYR A 138 14.34 -10.31 0.39
C TYR A 138 14.69 -11.15 -0.84
N LEU A 139 14.29 -10.70 -2.03
CA LEU A 139 14.79 -11.28 -3.28
C LEU A 139 16.15 -10.63 -3.56
N PRO A 140 17.28 -11.28 -3.23
CA PRO A 140 18.58 -10.79 -3.68
C PRO A 140 18.52 -10.73 -5.20
N GLY A 141 18.84 -9.57 -5.77
CA GLY A 141 18.85 -9.38 -7.22
C GLY A 141 19.73 -10.46 -7.85
N THR A 142 19.13 -11.35 -8.63
CA THR A 142 19.88 -12.25 -9.50
C THR A 142 20.38 -11.43 -10.68
N ALA A 143 21.70 -11.31 -10.75
CA ALA A 143 22.48 -10.68 -11.81
C ALA A 143 22.23 -11.28 -13.20
#